data_AF-A0A4V2NGZ8-F1
#
_entry.id   AF-A0A4V2NGZ8-F1
#
_cell.length_a   1.000
_cell.length_b   1.000
_cell.length_c   1.000
_cell.angle_alpha   90.00
_cell.angle_beta   90.00
_cell.angle_gamma   90.00
#
_symmetry.space_group_name_H-M   'P 1'
#
loop_
_entity.id
_entity.type
_entity.pdbx_description
1 polymer ?
#
loop_
_entity_poly.entity_id
_entity_poly.type
_entity_poly.pdbx_seq_one_letter_code
_entity_poly.pdbx_strand_id
1 'polypeptide(L)' 'MKISKRLAPLLEEGLIDEVIGQLMSGKEATVYVVRSGESTRCAKVYKDAKQRSFR' A
#
# COMPACT_ATOMS: atom_id res chain seq x y z
N MET A 1 0.72 -9.12 -10.60
CA MET A 1 0.87 -8.09 -9.53
C MET A 1 -0.29 -8.27 -8.57
N LYS A 2 -0.07 -8.61 -7.29
CA LYS A 2 -1.16 -8.82 -6.32
C LYS A 2 -1.25 -7.59 -5.42
N ILE A 3 -2.14 -6.65 -5.76
CA ILE A 3 -2.39 -5.46 -4.94
C ILE A 3 -2.92 -5.93 -3.58
N SER A 4 -2.43 -5.30 -2.50
CA SER A 4 -2.84 -5.70 -1.16
C SER A 4 -4.34 -5.43 -0.95
N LYS A 5 -5.07 -6.44 -0.47
CA LYS A 5 -6.49 -6.31 -0.09
C LYS A 5 -6.71 -5.22 0.98
N ARG A 6 -5.67 -4.85 1.73
CA ARG A 6 -5.72 -3.78 2.73
C ARG A 6 -5.88 -2.38 2.14
N LEU A 7 -5.65 -2.21 0.82
CA LEU A 7 -5.89 -0.94 0.13
C LEU A 7 -7.33 -0.81 -0.38
N ALA A 8 -8.09 -1.91 -0.45
CA ALA A 8 -9.46 -1.89 -0.98
C ALA A 8 -10.39 -0.94 -0.21
N PRO A 9 -10.43 -0.93 1.14
CA PRO A 9 -11.28 0.02 1.86
C PRO A 9 -10.93 1.49 1.58
N LEU A 10 -9.64 1.78 1.36
CA LEU A 10 -9.19 3.14 1.06
C LEU A 10 -9.64 3.60 -0.34
N LEU A 11 -9.77 2.67 -1.29
CA LEU A 11 -10.34 2.93 -2.62
C LEU A 11 -11.85 3.11 -2.51
N GLU A 12 -12.54 2.24 -1.78
CA GLU A 12 -14.00 2.26 -1.61
C GLU A 12 -14.48 3.53 -0.88
N GLU A 13 -13.72 4.00 0.11
CA GLU A 13 -14.02 5.22 0.85
C GLU A 13 -13.52 6.50 0.14
N GLY A 14 -12.85 6.38 -1.01
CA GLY A 14 -12.34 7.51 -1.78
C GLY A 14 -11.14 8.25 -1.15
N LEU A 15 -10.43 7.61 -0.22
CA LEU A 15 -9.21 8.16 0.39
C LEU A 15 -8.03 8.13 -0.61
N ILE A 16 -8.02 7.13 -1.48
CA ILE A 16 -7.13 7.03 -2.65
C ILE A 16 -7.97 6.68 -3.88
N ASP A 17 -7.61 7.20 -5.04
CA ASP A 17 -8.36 6.99 -6.29
C ASP A 17 -7.93 5.70 -6.99
N GLU A 18 -6.63 5.40 -6.97
CA GLU A 18 -6.10 4.19 -7.57
C GLU A 18 -4.75 3.76 -6.97
N VAL A 19 -4.39 2.50 -7.22
CA VAL A 19 -3.04 1.98 -6.98
C VAL A 19 -2.31 1.91 -8.33
N ILE A 20 -1.34 2.80 -8.53
CA ILE A 20 -0.55 2.88 -9.77
C ILE A 20 0.38 1.66 -9.88
N GLY A 21 1.01 1.26 -8.78
CA GLY A 21 1.91 0.11 -8.78
C GLY A 21 2.62 -0.14 -7.46
N GLN A 22 3.33 -1.27 -7.38
CA GLN A 22 4.22 -1.56 -6.24
C GLN A 22 5.57 -0.88 -6.46
N LEU A 23 6.03 -0.08 -5.50
CA LEU A 23 7.35 0.55 -5.54
C LEU A 23 8.44 -0.40 -5.02
N MET A 24 8.23 -0.95 -3.82
CA MET A 24 9.17 -1.89 -3.20
C MET A 24 8.50 -2.76 -2.13
N SER A 25 9.10 -3.90 -1.82
CA SER A 25 8.65 -4.80 -0.75
C SER A 25 9.81 -5.16 0.16
N GLY A 26 9.68 -4.85 1.44
CA GLY A 26 10.67 -5.13 2.48
C GLY A 26 10.21 -6.21 3.46
N LYS A 27 11.01 -6.43 4.50
CA LYS A 27 10.67 -7.36 5.61
C LYS A 27 9.42 -6.93 6.36
N GLU A 28 9.21 -5.63 6.53
CA GLU A 28 8.15 -5.09 7.40
C GLU A 28 6.89 -4.67 6.65
N ALA A 29 7.05 -4.15 5.44
CA ALA A 29 5.99 -3.51 4.69
C ALA A 29 6.22 -3.60 3.18
N THR A 30 5.15 -3.43 2.43
CA THR A 30 5.18 -3.20 0.99
C THR A 30 4.70 -1.77 0.72
N VAL A 31 5.44 -1.05 -0.11
CA VAL A 31 5.15 0.34 -0.49
C VAL A 31 4.56 0.34 -1.90
N TYR A 32 3.45 1.04 -2.06
CA TYR A 32 2.76 1.23 -3.32
C TYR A 32 2.74 2.71 -3.69
N VAL A 33 2.81 3.00 -5.00
CA VAL A 33 2.50 4.32 -5.53
C VAL A 33 1.00 4.38 -5.76
N VAL A 34 0.36 5.43 -5.25
CA VAL A 34 -1.10 5.64 -5.30
C VAL A 34 -1.43 7.06 -5.76
N ARG A 35 -2.62 7.26 -6.30
CA ARG A 35 -3.20 8.58 -6.59
C ARG A 35 -4.22 8.95 -5.51
N SER A 36 -4.20 10.20 -5.06
CA SER A 36 -5.14 10.77 -4.09
C SER A 36 -5.40 12.22 -4.47
N GLY A 37 -6.54 12.46 -5.13
CA GLY A 37 -6.82 13.67 -5.88
C GLY A 37 -5.72 13.98 -6.90
N GLU A 38 -5.25 15.22 -6.90
CA GLU A 38 -4.18 15.72 -7.78
C GLU A 38 -2.76 15.27 -7.35
N SER A 39 -2.63 14.47 -6.29
CA SER A 39 -1.34 14.08 -5.73
C SER A 39 -0.99 12.62 -5.96
N THR A 40 0.22 12.37 -6.47
CA THR A 40 0.86 11.05 -6.41
C THR A 40 1.55 10.88 -5.06
N ARG A 41 1.20 9.82 -4.32
CA ARG A 41 1.69 9.55 -2.95
C ARG A 41 2.15 8.10 -2.79
N CYS A 42 2.75 7.79 -1.65
CA CYS A 42 3.10 6.43 -1.26
C CYS A 42 2.13 5.88 -0.21
N ALA A 43 1.63 4.66 -0.41
CA ALA A 43 0.92 3.88 0.60
C ALA A 43 1.83 2.79 1.16
N LYS A 44 2.15 2.86 2.46
CA LYS A 44 2.96 1.85 3.16
C LYS A 44 2.03 0.85 3.86
N VAL A 45 1.98 -0.37 3.33
CA VAL A 45 1.17 -1.45 3.89
C VAL A 45 2.06 -2.37 4.69
N TYR A 46 1.92 -2.35 6.01
CA TYR A 46 2.65 -3.26 6.87
C TYR A 46 2.18 -4.72 6.70
N LYS A 47 3.14 -5.66 6.73
CA LYS A 47 2.88 -7.10 6.72
C LYS A 47 2.28 -7.54 8.05
N ASP A 48 1.79 -8.77 8.13
CA ASP A 48 1.30 -9.32 9.40
C ASP A 48 2.38 -9.24 10.48
N ALA A 49 2.02 -8.90 11.72
CA ALA A 49 2.99 -8.75 12.80
C ALA A 49 3.84 -10.03 13.00
N LYS A 50 3.26 -11.21 12.77
CA LYS A 50 3.97 -12.50 12.84
C LYS A 50 4.95 -12.72 11.68
N GLN A 51 4.84 -11.93 10.61
CA GLN A 51 5.69 -12.00 9.42
C GLN A 51 6.72 -10.86 9.35
N ARG A 52 6.73 -9.93 10.31
CA ARG A 52 7.74 -8.86 10.39
C ARG A 52 8.97 -9.39 11.14
N SER A 53 10.15 -9.17 10.58
CA SER A 53 11.42 -9.28 11.31
C SER A 53 11.98 -7.89 11.50
N PHE A 54 11.99 -7.41 12.75
CA PHE A 54 12.63 -6.17 13.17
C PHE A 54 14.14 -6.35 13.49
N ARG A 55 14.65 -7.58 13.36
CA ARG A 55 16.10 -7.86 13.38
C ARG A 55 16.79 -7.40 12.10
#